data_AF-A0A963WL43-F1
#
_entry.id   AF-A0A963WL43-F1
#
_cell.length_a   1.000
_cell.length_b   1.000
_cell.length_c   1.000
_cell.angle_alpha   90.00
_cell.angle_beta   90.00
_cell.angle_gamma   90.00
#
_symmetry.space_group_name_H-M   'P 1'
#
loop_
_entity.id
_entity.type
_entity.pdbx_description
1 polymer ?
#
loop_
_entity_poly.entity_id
_entity_poly.type
_entity_poly.pdbx_seq_one_letter_code
_entity_poly.pdbx_strand_id
1 'polypeptide(L)'
;EYLALVEARVDAAREACTLDLGVETIVVESFEVLSDSLLRTDGVSGATTHLLEVEIARALQPLSLERLEKIHDLAGPRQRTMRNARSGRVALLVQARSLLTDEGERISRFELIRPFKRTYITAEALEESSWETIDEAAFREHWGAEVGEAASSFGRERIYLATGLLLPVWDKFPAEHVRVSRIASSDGRSLLGREVPVAFVPDLCRELGIADVQQLDPDQLVDAVLGSGKPMEIAGIERLTLKRSLVNGSQRLELSGWSAARLDWYKAQGCFTGIIRYKTRLFVPRESATDIVDAICKSAG
;
A
#
# COMPACT_ATOMS: atom_id res chain seq x y z
N GLU A 1 2.24 -36.40 18.15
CA GLU A 1 3.34 -35.40 18.12
C GLU A 1 3.60 -34.81 16.74
N TYR A 2 3.75 -35.63 15.68
CA TYR A 2 4.02 -35.10 14.32
C TYR A 2 2.93 -34.17 13.76
N LEU A 3 1.65 -34.46 14.01
CA LEU A 3 0.53 -33.62 13.56
C LEU A 3 0.49 -32.26 14.26
N ALA A 4 0.76 -32.21 15.57
CA ALA A 4 0.81 -30.97 16.34
C ALA A 4 2.00 -30.07 15.90
N LEU A 5 3.12 -30.69 15.48
CA LEU A 5 4.27 -29.95 14.94
C LEU A 5 3.99 -29.39 13.54
N VAL A 6 3.14 -30.07 12.77
CA VAL A 6 2.69 -29.61 11.46
C VAL A 6 1.67 -28.47 11.62
N GLU A 7 0.68 -28.61 12.50
CA GLU A 7 -0.27 -27.53 12.82
C GLU A 7 0.44 -26.28 13.33
N ALA A 8 1.37 -26.42 14.28
CA ALA A 8 2.15 -25.28 14.77
C ALA A 8 3.01 -24.60 13.68
N ARG A 9 3.50 -25.36 12.69
CA ARG A 9 4.22 -24.80 11.53
C ARG A 9 3.28 -24.15 10.52
N VAL A 10 2.09 -24.70 10.32
CA VAL A 10 1.04 -24.12 9.46
C VAL A 10 0.54 -22.81 10.06
N ASP A 11 0.32 -22.76 11.37
CA ASP A 11 -0.09 -21.57 12.09
C ASP A 11 1.02 -20.52 12.12
N ALA A 12 2.28 -20.92 12.35
CA ALA A 12 3.42 -20.01 12.24
C ALA A 12 3.62 -19.46 10.82
N ALA A 13 3.40 -20.28 9.78
CA ALA A 13 3.45 -19.84 8.38
C ALA A 13 2.26 -18.94 8.01
N ARG A 14 1.08 -19.18 8.60
CA ARG A 14 -0.12 -18.33 8.46
C ARG A 14 0.10 -16.97 9.14
N GLU A 15 0.66 -16.96 10.36
CA GLU A 15 1.04 -15.73 11.08
C GLU A 15 2.16 -14.95 10.36
N ALA A 16 3.06 -15.65 9.66
CA ALA A 16 4.12 -15.05 8.86
C ALA A 16 3.71 -14.73 7.40
N CYS A 17 2.44 -14.93 7.01
CA CYS A 17 1.95 -14.79 5.63
C CYS A 17 2.81 -15.53 4.57
N THR A 18 3.41 -16.67 4.94
CA THR A 18 4.32 -17.48 4.11
C THR A 18 3.77 -18.86 3.78
N LEU A 19 2.49 -19.12 4.12
CA LEU A 19 1.83 -20.38 3.83
C LEU A 19 1.39 -20.42 2.37
N ASP A 20 2.14 -21.15 1.55
CA ASP A 20 1.83 -21.38 0.15
C ASP A 20 0.79 -22.52 0.01
N LEU A 21 -0.49 -22.17 0.16
CA LEU A 21 -1.61 -23.02 -0.23
C LEU A 21 -1.85 -22.74 -1.71
N GLY A 22 -1.65 -23.73 -2.59
CA GLY A 22 -1.65 -23.55 -4.05
C GLY A 22 -2.85 -22.81 -4.70
N VAL A 23 -3.93 -22.56 -3.96
CA VAL A 23 -4.89 -21.48 -4.23
C VAL A 23 -5.17 -20.74 -2.93
N GLU A 24 -4.82 -19.46 -2.85
CA GLU A 24 -5.15 -18.64 -1.67
C GLU A 24 -6.57 -18.08 -1.81
N THR A 25 -7.40 -18.25 -0.79
CA THR A 25 -8.75 -17.68 -0.79
C THR A 25 -8.74 -16.32 -0.10
N ILE A 26 -9.00 -15.28 -0.89
CA ILE A 26 -9.20 -13.92 -0.41
C ILE A 26 -10.69 -13.75 -0.13
N VAL A 27 -11.04 -13.80 1.15
CA VAL A 27 -12.41 -13.53 1.59
C VAL A 27 -12.62 -12.01 1.61
N VAL A 28 -13.66 -11.56 0.92
CA VAL A 28 -14.01 -10.15 0.77
C VAL A 28 -15.49 -9.96 1.09
N GLU A 29 -15.85 -8.74 1.49
CA GLU A 29 -17.24 -8.37 1.74
C GLU A 29 -18.00 -8.29 0.43
N SER A 30 -17.37 -7.65 -0.56
CA SER A 30 -17.83 -7.58 -1.94
C SER A 30 -16.65 -7.36 -2.89
N PHE A 31 -16.86 -7.65 -4.17
CA PHE A 31 -15.97 -7.19 -5.24
C PHE A 31 -16.75 -6.68 -6.46
N GLU A 32 -16.11 -5.80 -7.21
CA GLU A 32 -16.58 -5.24 -8.47
C GLU A 32 -15.48 -5.38 -9.53
N VAL A 33 -15.84 -5.88 -10.71
CA VAL A 33 -14.92 -5.92 -11.86
C VAL A 33 -15.03 -4.56 -12.56
N LEU A 34 -13.97 -3.76 -12.46
CA LEU A 34 -13.90 -2.42 -13.04
C LEU A 34 -13.61 -2.49 -14.55
N SER A 35 -12.76 -3.42 -14.96
CA SER A 35 -12.41 -3.64 -16.36
C SER A 35 -12.16 -5.11 -16.66
N ASP A 36 -12.47 -5.52 -17.88
CA ASP A 36 -12.22 -6.86 -18.41
C ASP A 36 -11.54 -6.74 -19.78
N SER A 37 -10.25 -7.00 -19.82
CA SER A 37 -9.43 -6.93 -21.03
C SER A 37 -9.13 -8.32 -21.58
N LEU A 38 -9.58 -8.61 -22.81
CA LEU A 38 -9.25 -9.84 -23.50
C LEU A 38 -7.76 -9.88 -23.85
N LEU A 39 -7.02 -10.80 -23.25
CA LEU A 39 -5.59 -11.02 -23.50
C LEU A 39 -5.34 -11.89 -24.73
N ARG A 40 -6.13 -12.96 -24.89
CA ARG A 40 -5.94 -13.96 -25.94
C ARG A 40 -7.23 -14.75 -26.15
N THR A 41 -7.45 -15.20 -27.39
CA THR A 41 -8.36 -16.30 -27.72
C THR A 41 -7.56 -17.45 -28.30
N ASP A 42 -7.74 -18.65 -27.75
CA ASP A 42 -7.12 -19.86 -28.26
C ASP A 42 -7.78 -20.30 -29.58
N GLY A 43 -6.96 -20.49 -30.61
CA GLY A 43 -7.45 -20.79 -31.96
C GLY A 43 -8.03 -22.19 -32.15
N VAL A 44 -7.78 -23.12 -31.22
CA VAL A 44 -8.26 -24.51 -31.30
C VAL A 44 -9.50 -24.70 -30.45
N SER A 45 -9.46 -24.28 -29.18
CA SER A 45 -10.54 -24.47 -28.22
C SER A 45 -11.54 -23.32 -28.17
N GLY A 46 -11.20 -22.15 -28.71
CA GLY A 46 -11.98 -20.92 -28.54
C GLY A 46 -11.95 -20.35 -27.11
N ALA A 47 -11.21 -20.99 -26.20
CA ALA A 47 -11.10 -20.53 -24.82
C ALA A 47 -10.36 -19.19 -24.77
N THR A 48 -10.84 -18.29 -23.91
CA THR A 48 -10.30 -16.95 -23.77
C THR A 48 -9.45 -16.82 -22.51
N THR A 49 -8.52 -15.88 -22.55
CA THR A 49 -7.73 -15.42 -21.42
C THR A 49 -8.04 -13.94 -21.20
N HIS A 50 -8.31 -13.55 -19.97
CA HIS A 50 -8.73 -12.21 -19.60
C HIS A 50 -7.84 -11.63 -18.51
N LEU A 51 -7.66 -10.32 -18.52
CA LEU A 51 -7.08 -9.55 -17.42
C LEU A 51 -8.19 -8.69 -16.83
N LEU A 52 -8.54 -8.99 -15.59
CA LEU A 52 -9.56 -8.26 -14.84
C LEU A 52 -8.88 -7.24 -13.93
N GLU A 53 -9.36 -5.99 -13.95
CA GLU A 53 -9.16 -5.06 -12.84
C GLU A 53 -10.35 -5.23 -11.89
N VAL A 54 -10.06 -5.59 -10.64
CA VAL A 54 -11.08 -5.88 -9.63
C VAL A 54 -10.87 -4.97 -8.44
N GLU A 55 -11.88 -4.21 -8.06
CA GLU A 55 -11.93 -3.54 -6.77
C GLU A 55 -12.54 -4.50 -5.74
N ILE A 56 -11.81 -4.76 -4.66
CA ILE A 56 -12.29 -5.60 -3.57
C ILE A 56 -12.47 -4.77 -2.31
N ALA A 57 -13.57 -5.04 -1.61
CA ALA A 57 -13.91 -4.41 -0.33
C ALA A 57 -13.67 -5.41 0.80
N ARG A 58 -12.80 -5.07 1.74
CA ARG A 58 -12.53 -5.88 2.94
C ARG A 58 -12.96 -5.14 4.18
N ALA A 59 -13.56 -5.85 5.14
CA ALA A 59 -13.81 -5.31 6.46
C ALA A 59 -12.50 -4.86 7.09
N LEU A 60 -12.47 -3.61 7.55
CA LEU A 60 -11.33 -3.11 8.31
C LEU A 60 -11.24 -3.89 9.62
N GLN A 61 -10.02 -4.27 10.00
CA GLN A 61 -9.74 -4.99 11.26
C GLN A 61 -9.02 -4.06 12.25
N PRO A 62 -9.73 -3.11 12.88
CA PRO A 62 -9.13 -2.26 13.90
C PRO A 62 -8.69 -3.07 15.12
N LEU A 63 -7.66 -2.57 15.81
CA LEU A 63 -7.31 -3.05 17.14
C LEU A 63 -8.46 -2.76 18.11
N SER A 64 -9.19 -3.81 18.50
CA SER A 64 -10.29 -3.69 19.45
C SER A 64 -9.81 -3.21 20.82
N LEU A 65 -10.69 -2.53 21.56
CA LEU A 65 -10.39 -2.06 22.92
C LEU A 65 -10.01 -3.24 23.83
N GLU A 66 -10.76 -4.34 23.78
CA GLU A 66 -10.44 -5.54 24.57
C GLU A 66 -9.05 -6.10 24.26
N ARG A 67 -8.64 -6.07 22.98
CA ARG A 67 -7.32 -6.54 22.59
C ARG A 67 -6.23 -5.56 23.02
N LEU A 68 -6.49 -4.25 22.93
CA LEU A 68 -5.60 -3.21 23.44
C LEU A 68 -5.34 -3.41 24.94
N GLU A 69 -6.40 -3.58 25.73
CA GLU A 69 -6.34 -3.77 27.20
C GLU A 69 -5.63 -5.07 27.60
N LYS A 70 -5.76 -6.14 26.78
CA LYS A 70 -4.99 -7.39 27.00
C LYS A 70 -3.49 -7.21 26.77
N ILE A 71 -3.09 -6.30 25.88
CA ILE A 71 -1.67 -6.05 25.55
C ILE A 71 -1.09 -4.98 26.46
N HIS A 72 -1.89 -3.98 26.83
CA HIS A 72 -1.46 -2.82 27.60
C HIS A 72 -2.41 -2.61 28.78
N ASP A 73 -1.85 -2.59 29.98
CA ASP A 73 -2.55 -2.10 31.16
C ASP A 73 -2.77 -0.59 31.02
N LEU A 74 -4.01 -0.16 30.74
CA LEU A 74 -4.35 1.26 30.56
C LEU A 74 -4.11 2.07 31.84
N ALA A 75 -4.23 1.43 33.00
CA ALA A 75 -3.98 2.02 34.31
C ALA A 75 -2.49 1.99 34.70
N GLY A 76 -1.65 1.39 33.85
CA GLY A 76 -0.23 1.26 34.09
C GLY A 76 0.49 2.62 34.05
N PRO A 77 1.57 2.78 34.83
CA PRO A 77 2.29 4.06 34.93
C PRO A 77 3.08 4.44 33.67
N ARG A 78 3.16 3.56 32.67
CA ARG A 78 3.88 3.78 31.40
C ARG A 78 2.94 4.09 30.25
N GLN A 79 1.64 4.21 30.54
CA GLN A 79 0.56 4.39 29.59
C GLN A 79 -0.12 5.72 29.88
N ARG A 80 -0.47 6.46 28.83
CA ARG A 80 -1.34 7.64 28.94
C ARG A 80 -2.42 7.56 27.87
N THR A 81 -3.67 7.63 28.30
CA THR A 81 -4.81 7.79 27.41
C THR A 81 -4.85 9.22 26.89
N MET A 82 -4.86 9.39 25.58
CA MET A 82 -4.77 10.70 24.94
C MET A 82 -5.87 10.93 23.92
N ARG A 83 -6.24 12.20 23.75
CA ARG A 83 -7.12 12.70 22.69
C ARG A 83 -6.43 13.84 21.95
N ASN A 84 -6.55 13.85 20.64
CA ASN A 84 -6.07 14.94 19.82
C ASN A 84 -7.13 16.05 19.76
N ALA A 85 -6.84 17.23 20.28
CA ALA A 85 -7.79 18.35 20.35
C ALA A 85 -8.26 18.85 18.97
N ARG A 86 -7.45 18.69 17.91
CA ARG A 86 -7.82 19.12 16.55
C ARG A 86 -8.68 18.10 15.82
N SER A 87 -8.32 16.82 15.89
CA SER A 87 -9.03 15.77 15.15
C SER A 87 -10.12 15.07 15.96
N GLY A 88 -10.14 15.26 17.27
CA GLY A 88 -11.04 14.58 18.21
C GLY A 88 -10.72 13.10 18.44
N ARG A 89 -9.75 12.55 17.71
CA ARG A 89 -9.36 11.12 17.74
C ARG A 89 -8.51 10.79 18.96
N VAL A 90 -8.54 9.53 19.40
CA VAL A 90 -7.81 9.03 20.56
C VAL A 90 -6.62 8.14 20.20
N ALA A 91 -5.66 8.08 21.12
CA ALA A 91 -4.50 7.22 21.04
C ALA A 91 -4.05 6.80 22.45
N LEU A 92 -3.53 5.59 22.58
CA LEU A 92 -2.78 5.17 23.76
C LEU A 92 -1.31 5.53 23.56
N LEU A 93 -0.78 6.38 24.43
CA LEU A 93 0.63 6.70 24.47
C LEU A 93 1.36 5.69 25.35
N VAL A 94 2.35 4.99 24.80
CA VAL A 94 3.16 3.99 25.50
C VAL A 94 4.62 4.41 25.49
N GLN A 95 5.30 4.33 26.63
CA GLN A 95 6.74 4.62 26.68
C GLN A 95 7.54 3.68 25.78
N ALA A 96 8.31 4.24 24.84
CA ALA A 96 9.18 3.49 23.93
C ALA A 96 10.65 3.58 24.38
N ARG A 97 11.51 2.77 23.74
CA ARG A 97 12.97 2.88 23.96
C ARG A 97 13.47 4.25 23.52
N SER A 98 14.25 4.89 24.38
CA SER A 98 14.91 6.16 24.09
C SER A 98 15.95 6.02 22.98
N LEU A 99 16.12 7.08 22.18
CA LEU A 99 17.21 7.19 21.22
C LEU A 99 18.39 7.93 21.86
N LEU A 100 19.60 7.66 21.38
CA LEU A 100 20.79 8.43 21.71
C LEU A 100 21.19 9.21 20.45
N THR A 101 21.44 10.51 20.58
CA THR A 101 21.99 11.31 19.48
C THR A 101 23.48 11.05 19.32
N ASP A 102 24.06 11.50 18.21
CA ASP A 102 25.50 11.40 17.95
C ASP A 102 26.31 12.24 18.96
N GLU A 103 25.68 13.26 19.57
CA GLU A 103 26.20 14.08 20.66
C GLU A 103 26.05 13.44 22.05
N GLY A 104 25.47 12.23 22.13
CA GLY A 104 25.30 11.48 23.38
C GLY A 104 24.08 11.89 24.21
N GLU A 105 23.18 12.70 23.67
CA GLU A 105 21.95 13.11 24.37
C GLU A 105 20.86 12.04 24.25
N ARG A 106 20.12 11.82 25.34
CA ARG A 106 19.08 10.81 25.39
C ARG A 106 17.71 11.41 25.04
N ILE A 107 17.19 11.08 23.86
CA ILE A 107 15.85 11.48 23.42
C ILE A 107 14.81 10.49 23.92
N SER A 108 13.91 10.96 24.79
CA SER A 108 12.74 10.18 25.21
C SER A 108 11.74 10.08 24.06
N ARG A 109 11.18 8.88 23.87
CA ARG A 109 10.26 8.57 22.77
C ARG A 109 9.06 7.80 23.29
N PHE A 110 7.93 8.03 22.64
CA PHE A 110 6.68 7.34 22.90
C PHE A 110 6.16 6.70 21.61
N GLU A 111 5.41 5.63 21.77
CA GLU A 111 4.59 5.02 20.73
C GLU A 111 3.14 5.48 20.95
N LEU A 112 2.56 6.12 19.94
CA LEU A 112 1.14 6.42 19.84
C LEU A 112 0.46 5.24 19.12
N ILE A 113 -0.37 4.51 19.86
CA ILE A 113 -1.15 3.39 19.36
C ILE A 113 -2.58 3.87 19.10
N ARG A 114 -3.04 3.70 17.86
CA ARG A 114 -4.42 3.95 17.41
C ARG A 114 -5.02 2.67 16.83
N PRO A 115 -6.34 2.60 16.59
CA PRO A 115 -6.97 1.38 16.07
C PRO A 115 -6.32 0.80 14.81
N PHE A 116 -5.83 1.65 13.89
CA PHE A 116 -5.22 1.22 12.62
C PHE A 116 -3.73 1.52 12.47
N LYS A 117 -3.15 2.30 13.38
CA LYS A 117 -1.81 2.86 13.17
C LYS A 117 -1.03 2.91 14.46
N ARG A 118 0.26 2.63 14.34
CA ARG A 118 1.25 2.85 15.39
C ARG A 118 2.29 3.82 14.87
N THR A 119 2.54 4.89 15.62
CA THR A 119 3.51 5.91 15.24
C THR A 119 4.40 6.24 16.42
N TYR A 120 5.64 6.60 16.16
CA TYR A 120 6.54 7.10 17.20
C TYR A 120 6.55 8.62 17.22
N ILE A 121 6.62 9.19 18.41
CA ILE A 121 6.73 10.63 18.64
C ILE A 121 7.77 10.88 19.74
N THR A 122 8.60 11.91 19.58
CA THR A 122 9.54 12.34 20.63
C THR A 122 8.78 13.07 21.74
N ALA A 123 9.37 13.18 22.94
CA ALA A 123 8.76 13.93 24.03
C ALA A 123 8.51 15.40 23.66
N GLU A 124 9.50 16.06 23.05
CA GLU A 124 9.40 17.44 22.57
C GLU A 124 8.28 17.60 21.53
N ALA A 125 8.24 16.75 20.50
CA ALA A 125 7.19 16.82 19.47
C ALA A 125 5.80 16.51 20.04
N LEU A 126 5.70 15.74 21.13
CA LEU A 126 4.45 15.49 21.83
C LEU A 126 3.97 16.74 22.58
N GLU A 127 4.88 17.48 23.22
CA GLU A 127 4.56 18.74 23.91
C GLU A 127 4.08 19.83 22.95
N GLU A 128 4.64 19.88 21.74
CA GLU A 128 4.20 20.79 20.68
C GLU A 128 2.95 20.31 19.92
N SER A 129 2.54 19.07 20.15
CA SER A 129 1.38 18.48 19.48
C SER A 129 0.05 18.89 20.14
N SER A 130 -1.06 18.59 19.46
CA SER A 130 -2.40 18.77 20.03
C SER A 130 -2.90 17.55 20.80
N TRP A 131 -2.01 16.69 21.31
CA TRP A 131 -2.40 15.52 22.11
C TRP A 131 -2.49 15.86 23.58
N GLU A 132 -3.68 15.68 24.15
CA GLU A 132 -3.98 15.98 25.55
C GLU A 132 -4.35 14.70 26.29
N THR A 133 -3.98 14.60 27.56
CA THR A 133 -4.39 13.47 28.38
C THR A 133 -5.86 13.57 28.74
N ILE A 134 -6.58 12.46 28.57
CA ILE A 134 -7.98 12.33 28.94
C ILE A 134 -8.15 11.20 29.94
N ASP A 135 -9.27 11.20 30.65
CA ASP A 135 -9.59 10.09 31.54
C ASP A 135 -9.85 8.80 30.76
N GLU A 136 -9.72 7.70 31.50
CA GLU A 136 -9.79 6.36 30.94
C GLU A 136 -11.20 6.00 30.44
N ALA A 137 -12.26 6.54 31.06
CA ALA A 137 -13.63 6.26 30.65
C ALA A 137 -13.95 6.96 29.33
N ALA A 138 -13.62 8.25 29.20
CA ALA A 138 -13.71 8.98 27.95
C ALA A 138 -12.88 8.33 26.84
N PHE A 139 -11.68 7.83 27.16
CA PHE A 139 -10.85 7.13 26.19
C PHE A 139 -11.53 5.87 25.65
N ARG A 140 -12.09 5.04 26.53
CA ARG A 140 -12.81 3.82 26.12
C ARG A 140 -13.99 4.13 25.21
N GLU A 141 -14.77 5.16 25.54
CA GLU A 141 -15.91 5.60 24.74
C GLU A 141 -15.45 6.04 23.33
N HIS A 142 -14.47 6.93 23.25
CA HIS A 142 -13.97 7.43 21.97
C HIS A 142 -13.28 6.33 21.16
N TRP A 143 -12.50 5.44 21.79
CA TRP A 143 -11.87 4.30 21.12
C TRP A 143 -12.93 3.35 20.57
N GLY A 144 -13.96 3.04 21.36
CA GLY A 144 -15.10 2.23 20.95
C GLY A 144 -15.84 2.85 19.77
N ALA A 145 -16.06 4.17 19.80
CA ALA A 145 -16.66 4.91 18.69
C ALA A 145 -15.81 4.83 17.40
N GLU A 146 -14.48 5.03 17.49
CA GLU A 146 -13.59 4.89 16.33
C GLU A 146 -13.57 3.46 15.76
N VAL A 147 -13.54 2.45 16.63
CA VAL A 147 -13.60 1.04 16.23
C VAL A 147 -14.94 0.72 15.58
N GLY A 148 -16.06 1.20 16.14
CA GLY A 148 -17.40 1.00 15.61
C GLY A 148 -17.63 1.67 14.26
N GLU A 149 -17.20 2.93 14.12
CA GLU A 149 -17.19 3.66 12.84
C GLU A 149 -16.43 2.86 11.78
N ALA A 150 -15.25 2.35 12.14
CA ALA A 150 -14.43 1.63 11.19
C ALA A 150 -14.93 0.22 10.87
N ALA A 151 -15.62 -0.45 11.79
CA ALA A 151 -16.29 -1.72 11.53
C ALA A 151 -17.43 -1.57 10.50
N SER A 152 -18.01 -0.38 10.38
CA SER A 152 -19.00 -0.05 9.35
C SER A 152 -18.38 0.40 8.01
N SER A 153 -17.05 0.53 7.97
CA SER A 153 -16.30 0.96 6.79
C SER A 153 -15.53 -0.20 6.16
N PHE A 154 -15.41 -0.18 4.84
CA PHE A 154 -14.64 -1.18 4.10
C PHE A 154 -13.38 -0.54 3.51
N GLY A 155 -12.24 -1.20 3.70
CA GLY A 155 -11.04 -0.90 2.94
C GLY A 155 -11.24 -1.36 1.50
N ARG A 156 -11.01 -0.47 0.54
CA ARG A 156 -11.04 -0.79 -0.89
C ARG A 156 -9.61 -0.89 -1.40
N GLU A 157 -9.35 -1.93 -2.18
CA GLU A 157 -8.08 -2.10 -2.88
C GLU A 157 -8.35 -2.61 -4.29
N ARG A 158 -7.50 -2.20 -5.24
CA ARG A 158 -7.57 -2.68 -6.62
C ARG A 158 -6.53 -3.76 -6.83
N ILE A 159 -6.97 -4.87 -7.43
CA ILE A 159 -6.12 -6.00 -7.78
C ILE A 159 -6.33 -6.36 -9.25
N TYR A 160 -5.27 -6.85 -9.89
CA TYR A 160 -5.33 -7.34 -11.26
C TYR A 160 -5.26 -8.86 -11.27
N LEU A 161 -6.22 -9.49 -11.95
CA LEU A 161 -6.39 -10.93 -11.97
C LEU A 161 -6.46 -11.44 -13.41
N ALA A 162 -5.50 -12.28 -13.79
CA ALA A 162 -5.55 -13.00 -15.05
C ALA A 162 -6.40 -14.27 -14.88
N THR A 163 -7.44 -14.42 -15.69
CA THR A 163 -8.38 -15.55 -15.63
C THR A 163 -8.61 -16.20 -17.00
N GLY A 164 -9.32 -17.32 -17.03
CA GLY A 164 -9.54 -18.14 -18.22
C GLY A 164 -8.38 -19.11 -18.49
N LEU A 165 -8.04 -19.31 -19.76
CA LEU A 165 -7.00 -20.27 -20.16
C LEU A 165 -5.59 -19.65 -20.03
N LEU A 166 -4.91 -19.86 -18.91
CA LEU A 166 -3.63 -19.20 -18.60
C LEU A 166 -2.38 -19.91 -19.14
N LEU A 167 -2.40 -21.22 -19.30
CA LEU A 167 -1.22 -21.99 -19.73
C LEU A 167 -0.54 -21.45 -21.00
N PRO A 168 -1.27 -21.05 -22.06
CA PRO A 168 -0.67 -20.53 -23.29
C PRO A 168 0.05 -19.19 -23.16
N VAL A 169 -0.19 -18.44 -22.08
CA VAL A 169 0.43 -17.13 -21.81
C VAL A 169 1.24 -17.14 -20.52
N TRP A 170 1.47 -18.33 -19.94
CA TRP A 170 2.07 -18.48 -18.61
C TRP A 170 3.48 -17.91 -18.51
N ASP A 171 4.24 -17.98 -19.62
CA ASP A 171 5.61 -17.49 -19.77
C ASP A 171 5.70 -15.95 -19.84
N LYS A 172 4.57 -15.26 -20.04
CA LYS A 172 4.49 -13.77 -20.12
C LYS A 172 4.28 -13.10 -18.77
N PHE A 173 3.92 -13.87 -17.75
CA PHE A 173 3.72 -13.34 -16.41
C PHE A 173 5.02 -13.35 -15.61
N PRO A 174 5.19 -12.43 -14.64
CA PRO A 174 6.39 -12.37 -13.81
C PRO A 174 6.64 -13.68 -13.04
N ALA A 175 7.84 -14.24 -13.19
CA ALA A 175 8.23 -15.50 -12.54
C ALA A 175 8.37 -15.38 -11.01
N GLU A 176 8.67 -14.17 -10.52
CA GLU A 176 8.84 -13.88 -9.08
C GLU A 176 7.50 -13.83 -8.32
N HIS A 177 6.38 -13.70 -9.04
CA HIS A 177 5.04 -13.60 -8.47
C HIS A 177 4.10 -14.60 -9.17
N VAL A 178 4.10 -15.83 -8.66
CA VAL A 178 3.18 -16.90 -9.06
C VAL A 178 2.19 -17.14 -7.92
N ARG A 179 1.14 -16.32 -7.85
CA ARG A 179 0.07 -16.46 -6.86
C ARG A 179 -1.26 -16.66 -7.58
N VAL A 180 -1.89 -17.81 -7.35
CA VAL A 180 -3.25 -18.08 -7.83
C VAL A 180 -4.19 -17.86 -6.66
N SER A 181 -5.15 -16.95 -6.84
CA SER A 181 -6.06 -16.54 -5.79
C SER A 181 -7.51 -16.74 -6.21
N ARG A 182 -8.31 -17.15 -5.23
CA ARG A 182 -9.77 -17.16 -5.31
C ARG A 182 -10.29 -15.97 -4.51
N ILE A 183 -10.87 -14.99 -5.17
CA ILE A 183 -11.63 -13.93 -4.50
C ILE A 183 -13.01 -14.51 -4.21
N ALA A 184 -13.42 -14.55 -2.95
CA ALA A 184 -14.71 -15.08 -2.53
C ALA A 184 -15.48 -13.99 -1.76
N SER A 185 -16.62 -13.60 -2.30
CA SER A 185 -17.49 -12.58 -1.73
C SER A 185 -18.54 -13.19 -0.81
N SER A 186 -18.99 -12.43 0.18
CA SER A 186 -20.05 -12.83 1.14
C SER A 186 -21.38 -13.20 0.46
N ASP A 187 -21.64 -12.63 -0.72
CA ASP A 187 -22.82 -12.91 -1.56
C ASP A 187 -22.73 -14.22 -2.37
N GLY A 188 -21.66 -14.99 -2.18
CA GLY A 188 -21.43 -16.28 -2.84
C GLY A 188 -20.79 -16.19 -4.23
N ARG A 189 -20.52 -14.98 -4.76
CA ARG A 189 -19.74 -14.83 -6.00
C ARG A 189 -18.27 -15.17 -5.74
N SER A 190 -17.62 -15.75 -6.74
CA SER A 190 -16.17 -15.98 -6.68
C SER A 190 -15.49 -15.77 -8.03
N LEU A 191 -14.25 -15.28 -7.98
CA LEU A 191 -13.33 -15.19 -9.12
C LEU A 191 -12.09 -16.01 -8.81
N LEU A 192 -11.59 -16.74 -9.81
CA LEU A 192 -10.34 -17.48 -9.72
C LEU A 192 -9.42 -17.01 -10.82
N GLY A 193 -8.16 -16.77 -10.47
CA GLY A 193 -7.15 -16.42 -11.44
C GLY A 193 -5.78 -16.24 -10.82
N ARG A 194 -4.82 -15.91 -11.66
CA ARG A 194 -3.46 -15.57 -11.24
C ARG A 194 -3.38 -14.07 -11.00
N GLU A 195 -2.88 -13.68 -9.84
CA GLU A 195 -2.64 -12.27 -9.55
C GLU A 195 -1.52 -11.72 -10.41
N VAL A 196 -1.72 -10.50 -10.92
CA VAL A 196 -0.74 -9.76 -11.70
C VAL A 196 -0.36 -8.54 -10.89
N PRO A 197 0.90 -8.40 -10.43
CA PRO A 197 1.29 -7.19 -9.73
C PRO A 197 1.16 -5.97 -10.66
N VAL A 198 0.62 -4.88 -10.14
CA VAL A 198 0.30 -3.65 -10.90
C VAL A 198 1.47 -3.18 -11.76
N ALA A 199 2.69 -3.24 -11.22
CA ALA A 199 3.92 -2.83 -11.91
C ALA A 199 4.25 -3.64 -13.18
N PHE A 200 3.63 -4.81 -13.38
CA PHE A 200 3.82 -5.67 -14.56
C PHE A 200 2.67 -5.60 -15.56
N VAL A 201 1.54 -4.99 -15.20
CA VAL A 201 0.38 -4.86 -16.10
C VAL A 201 0.76 -4.19 -17.44
N PRO A 202 1.49 -3.05 -17.47
CA PRO A 202 1.83 -2.40 -18.74
C PRO A 202 2.71 -3.27 -19.65
N ASP A 203 3.67 -4.00 -19.06
CA ASP A 203 4.56 -4.86 -19.82
C ASP A 203 3.84 -6.08 -20.37
N LEU A 204 2.97 -6.70 -19.57
CA LEU A 204 2.12 -7.82 -19.98
C LEU A 204 1.22 -7.42 -21.15
N CYS A 205 0.55 -6.27 -21.07
CA CYS A 205 -0.29 -5.75 -22.15
C CYS A 205 0.54 -5.53 -23.43
N ARG A 206 1.76 -4.99 -23.30
CA ARG A 206 2.67 -4.75 -24.44
C ARG A 206 3.14 -6.06 -25.08
N GLU A 207 3.55 -7.05 -24.28
CA GLU A 207 4.00 -8.36 -24.78
C GLU A 207 2.89 -9.13 -25.49
N LEU A 208 1.65 -8.96 -25.06
CA LEU A 208 0.47 -9.58 -25.66
C LEU A 208 -0.13 -8.76 -26.81
N GLY A 209 0.45 -7.60 -27.15
CA GLY A 209 0.04 -6.78 -28.29
C GLY A 209 -1.32 -6.09 -28.10
N ILE A 210 -1.72 -5.80 -26.86
CA ILE A 210 -2.97 -5.12 -26.55
C ILE A 210 -2.79 -3.63 -26.83
N ALA A 211 -3.52 -3.13 -27.83
CA ALA A 211 -3.38 -1.76 -28.32
C ALA A 211 -3.82 -0.70 -27.29
N ASP A 212 -4.80 -1.03 -26.45
CA ASP A 212 -5.27 -0.19 -25.35
C ASP A 212 -4.59 -0.67 -24.06
N VAL A 213 -3.36 -0.19 -23.84
CA VAL A 213 -2.66 -0.45 -22.58
C VAL A 213 -3.49 0.19 -21.49
N GLN A 214 -4.01 -0.61 -20.56
CA GLN A 214 -4.65 -0.12 -19.34
C GLN A 214 -3.77 0.97 -18.73
N GLN A 215 -4.21 2.23 -18.86
CA GLN A 215 -3.52 3.35 -18.24
C GLN A 215 -3.80 3.24 -16.76
N LEU A 216 -2.75 2.91 -16.01
CA LEU A 216 -2.82 2.89 -14.56
C LEU A 216 -3.16 4.29 -14.06
N ASP A 217 -4.06 4.35 -13.09
CA ASP A 217 -4.31 5.58 -12.34
C ASP A 217 -2.97 6.09 -11.74
N PRO A 218 -2.71 7.41 -11.74
CA PRO A 218 -1.55 8.01 -11.08
C PRO A 218 -1.27 7.45 -9.67
N ASP A 219 -2.30 7.17 -8.89
CA ASP A 219 -2.19 6.60 -7.54
C ASP A 219 -1.65 5.17 -7.58
N GLN A 220 -2.27 4.32 -8.40
CA GLN A 220 -1.80 2.95 -8.65
C GLN A 220 -0.35 2.93 -9.16
N LEU A 221 0.02 3.89 -10.01
CA LEU A 221 1.35 3.99 -10.58
C LEU A 221 2.39 4.38 -9.51
N VAL A 222 2.10 5.40 -8.70
CA VAL A 222 2.98 5.84 -7.62
C VAL A 222 3.18 4.71 -6.61
N ASP A 223 2.10 4.07 -6.18
CA ASP A 223 2.17 2.95 -5.24
C ASP A 223 2.89 1.74 -5.81
N ALA A 224 2.67 1.41 -7.09
CA ALA A 224 3.37 0.34 -7.77
C ALA A 224 4.89 0.58 -7.82
N VAL A 225 5.32 1.80 -8.16
CA VAL A 225 6.75 2.18 -8.18
C VAL A 225 7.34 2.15 -6.78
N LEU A 226 6.61 2.68 -5.78
CA LEU A 226 7.07 2.71 -4.39
C LEU A 226 7.13 1.32 -3.76
N GLY A 227 6.18 0.45 -4.04
CA GLY A 227 6.09 -0.91 -3.50
C GLY A 227 7.11 -1.84 -4.16
N SER A 228 7.03 -1.98 -5.48
CA SER A 228 7.88 -2.92 -6.24
C SER A 228 9.32 -2.42 -6.42
N GLY A 229 9.54 -1.10 -6.45
CA GLY A 229 10.80 -0.50 -6.86
C GLY A 229 11.10 -0.60 -8.36
N LYS A 230 10.21 -1.21 -9.15
CA LYS A 230 10.33 -1.30 -10.59
C LYS A 230 10.10 0.08 -11.22
N PRO A 231 11.00 0.58 -12.07
CA PRO A 231 10.77 1.80 -12.85
C PRO A 231 9.57 1.61 -13.80
N MET A 232 8.72 2.63 -13.91
CA MET A 232 7.54 2.60 -14.78
C MET A 232 7.54 3.81 -15.69
N GLU A 233 7.22 3.59 -16.96
CA GLU A 233 6.98 4.67 -17.90
C GLU A 233 5.68 5.39 -17.54
N ILE A 234 5.68 6.71 -17.62
CA ILE A 234 4.48 7.53 -17.42
C ILE A 234 4.17 8.30 -18.69
N ALA A 235 2.89 8.53 -18.94
CA ALA A 235 2.47 9.44 -19.99
C ALA A 235 2.97 10.86 -19.68
N GLY A 236 3.35 11.59 -20.72
CA GLY A 236 3.80 12.96 -20.57
C GLY A 236 4.21 13.54 -21.91
N ILE A 237 4.54 14.83 -21.90
CA ILE A 237 5.05 15.53 -23.09
C ILE A 237 6.42 14.97 -23.56
N GLU A 238 7.09 14.22 -22.70
CA GLU A 238 8.33 13.50 -22.99
C GLU A 238 8.16 12.02 -22.61
N ARG A 239 9.06 11.16 -23.11
CA ARG A 239 9.12 9.77 -22.62
C ARG A 239 9.73 9.75 -21.23
N LEU A 240 8.85 9.74 -20.23
CA LEU A 240 9.24 9.85 -18.84
C LEU A 240 9.21 8.48 -18.16
N THR A 241 10.13 8.31 -17.21
CA THR A 241 10.16 7.13 -16.33
C THR A 241 10.17 7.59 -14.89
N LEU A 242 9.17 7.16 -14.13
CA LEU A 242 9.10 7.30 -12.68
C LEU A 242 9.78 6.09 -12.04
N LYS A 243 10.66 6.34 -11.06
CA LYS A 243 11.38 5.26 -10.36
C LYS A 243 11.61 5.60 -8.90
N ARG A 244 11.75 4.55 -8.07
CA ARG A 244 12.21 4.67 -6.70
C ARG A 244 13.74 4.79 -6.66
N SER A 245 14.25 5.81 -6.00
CA SER A 245 15.69 6.10 -5.89
C SER A 245 16.11 6.32 -4.44
N LEU A 246 17.20 5.67 -4.03
CA LEU A 246 17.81 5.89 -2.71
C LEU A 246 18.77 7.10 -2.75
N VAL A 247 18.48 8.12 -1.96
CA VAL A 247 19.28 9.35 -1.85
C VAL A 247 19.50 9.67 -0.37
N ASN A 248 20.76 9.75 0.06
CA ASN A 248 21.14 10.03 1.46
C ASN A 248 20.40 9.15 2.47
N GLY A 249 20.30 7.84 2.19
CA GLY A 249 19.61 6.88 3.07
C GLY A 249 18.08 6.91 3.02
N SER A 250 17.47 7.79 2.23
CA SER A 250 16.01 7.92 2.11
C SER A 250 15.52 7.52 0.71
N GLN A 251 14.41 6.77 0.65
CA GLN A 251 13.75 6.40 -0.60
C GLN A 251 12.94 7.59 -1.14
N ARG A 252 13.19 7.97 -2.39
CA ARG A 252 12.53 9.08 -3.08
C ARG A 252 11.95 8.64 -4.40
N LEU A 253 10.92 9.34 -4.88
CA LEU A 253 10.45 9.23 -6.25
C LEU A 253 11.27 10.14 -7.15
N GLU A 254 11.82 9.58 -8.22
CA GLU A 254 12.62 10.27 -9.21
C GLU A 254 11.97 10.17 -10.58
N LEU A 255 11.95 11.31 -11.28
CA LEU A 255 11.56 11.40 -12.67
C LEU A 255 12.82 11.42 -13.54
N SER A 256 12.82 10.62 -14.59
CA SER A 256 13.89 10.54 -15.59
C SER A 256 13.32 10.58 -17.01
N GLY A 257 14.17 10.86 -18.00
CA GLY A 257 13.74 11.07 -19.39
C GLY A 257 13.28 12.50 -19.72
N TRP A 258 13.35 13.41 -18.75
CA TRP A 258 13.05 14.84 -18.94
C TRP A 258 14.20 15.59 -19.61
N SER A 259 13.90 16.66 -20.34
CA SER A 259 14.88 17.59 -20.90
C SER A 259 15.11 18.81 -20.01
N ALA A 260 16.36 19.29 -19.97
CA ALA A 260 16.73 20.47 -19.19
C ALA A 260 15.96 21.73 -19.59
N ALA A 261 15.52 21.83 -20.85
CA ALA A 261 14.71 22.94 -21.35
C ALA A 261 13.33 23.05 -20.68
N ARG A 262 12.81 21.94 -20.12
CA ARG A 262 11.50 21.90 -19.44
C ARG A 262 11.61 21.82 -17.92
N LEU A 263 12.81 21.98 -17.36
CA LEU A 263 13.03 21.83 -15.93
C LEU A 263 12.15 22.77 -15.10
N ASP A 264 11.99 24.01 -15.54
CA ASP A 264 11.15 25.00 -14.85
C ASP A 264 9.67 24.63 -14.89
N TRP A 265 9.21 23.98 -15.96
CA TRP A 265 7.84 23.48 -16.06
C TRP A 265 7.59 22.35 -15.06
N TYR A 266 8.50 21.37 -14.95
CA TYR A 266 8.37 20.31 -13.95
C TYR A 266 8.40 20.86 -12.52
N LYS A 267 9.25 21.88 -12.26
CA LYS A 267 9.26 22.56 -10.96
C LYS A 267 7.94 23.28 -10.67
N ALA A 268 7.33 23.90 -11.68
CA ALA A 268 6.02 24.53 -11.54
C ALA A 268 4.91 23.52 -11.22
N GLN A 269 5.04 22.25 -11.63
CA GLN A 269 4.13 21.18 -11.20
C GLN A 269 4.35 20.75 -9.75
N GLY A 270 5.47 21.10 -9.12
CA GLY A 270 5.81 20.71 -7.75
C GLY A 270 7.00 19.75 -7.64
N CYS A 271 7.65 19.39 -8.75
CA CYS A 271 8.91 18.65 -8.69
C CYS A 271 10.05 19.52 -8.12
N PHE A 272 11.09 18.89 -7.60
CA PHE A 272 12.28 19.59 -7.11
C PHE A 272 13.56 18.89 -7.56
N THR A 273 14.67 19.63 -7.55
CA THR A 273 15.96 19.13 -8.05
C THR A 273 16.95 18.90 -6.94
N GLY A 274 17.82 17.89 -7.11
CA GLY A 274 19.02 17.71 -6.30
C GLY A 274 20.23 17.39 -7.17
N ILE A 275 21.41 17.89 -6.79
CA ILE A 275 22.67 17.53 -7.44
C ILE A 275 23.26 16.33 -6.71
N ILE A 276 23.29 15.17 -7.36
CA ILE A 276 23.80 13.92 -6.78
C ILE A 276 24.77 13.30 -7.77
N ARG A 277 25.98 12.99 -7.32
CA ARG A 277 27.08 12.50 -8.18
C ARG A 277 27.29 13.40 -9.42
N TYR A 278 27.34 14.71 -9.20
CA TYR A 278 27.55 15.74 -10.23
C TYR A 278 26.47 15.80 -11.33
N LYS A 279 25.29 15.21 -11.09
CA LYS A 279 24.16 15.25 -12.03
C LYS A 279 22.94 15.88 -11.36
N THR A 280 22.28 16.78 -12.07
CA THR A 280 20.95 17.27 -11.71
C THR A 280 19.95 16.13 -11.86
N ARG A 281 19.27 15.77 -10.78
CA ARG A 281 18.20 14.78 -10.74
C ARG A 281 16.91 15.47 -10.31
N LEU A 282 15.79 15.02 -10.87
CA LEU A 282 14.47 15.59 -10.64
C LEU A 282 13.64 14.62 -9.80
N PHE A 283 13.06 15.12 -8.71
CA PHE A 283 12.34 14.33 -7.73
C PHE A 283 10.90 14.82 -7.58
N VAL A 284 10.03 13.88 -7.24
CA VAL A 284 8.62 14.13 -6.93
C VAL A 284 8.43 14.00 -5.40
N PRO A 285 7.90 15.02 -4.70
CA PRO A 285 7.55 14.91 -3.29
C PRO A 285 6.54 13.78 -3.06
N ARG A 286 6.78 12.93 -2.05
CA ARG A 286 5.93 11.76 -1.80
C ARG A 286 4.49 12.13 -1.44
N GLU A 287 4.31 13.18 -0.66
CA GLU A 287 3.00 13.59 -0.11
C GLU A 287 2.04 14.10 -1.19
N SER A 288 2.58 14.67 -2.27
CA SER A 288 1.82 15.20 -3.41
C SER A 288 2.12 14.44 -4.70
N ALA A 289 2.66 13.22 -4.60
CA ALA A 289 3.16 12.49 -5.76
C ALA A 289 2.05 12.18 -6.76
N THR A 290 0.90 11.71 -6.27
CA THR A 290 -0.27 11.36 -7.08
C THR A 290 -0.74 12.56 -7.91
N ASP A 291 -0.95 13.72 -7.29
CA ASP A 291 -1.40 14.95 -7.97
C ASP A 291 -0.38 15.45 -9.01
N ILE A 292 0.91 15.40 -8.69
CA ILE A 292 1.97 15.84 -9.59
C ILE A 292 2.07 14.91 -10.80
N VAL A 293 2.04 13.59 -10.58
CA VAL A 293 2.07 12.60 -11.66
C VAL A 293 0.83 12.73 -12.53
N ASP A 294 -0.35 12.93 -11.95
CA ASP A 294 -1.59 13.19 -12.68
C ASP A 294 -1.49 14.44 -13.58
N ALA A 295 -1.00 15.55 -13.03
CA ALA A 295 -0.78 16.78 -13.80
C ALA A 295 0.20 16.57 -14.97
N ILE A 296 1.27 15.79 -14.75
CA ILE A 296 2.24 15.44 -15.79
C ILE A 296 1.59 14.57 -16.87
N CYS A 297 0.85 13.53 -16.49
CA CYS A 297 0.17 12.63 -17.43
C CYS A 297 -0.88 13.38 -18.28
N LYS A 298 -1.67 14.28 -17.68
CA LYS A 298 -2.68 15.08 -18.39
C LYS A 298 -2.08 16.05 -19.42
N SER A 299 -0.84 16.50 -19.20
CA SER A 299 -0.15 17.39 -20.14
C SER A 299 0.30 16.70 -21.44
N ALA A 300 0.17 15.37 -21.54
CA ALA A 300 0.51 14.61 -22.74
C ALA A 300 -0.45 14.84 -23.93
N GLY A 301 -1.61 15.48 -23.68
CA GLY A 301 -2.65 15.79 -24.66
C GLY A 301 -2.48 17.13 -25.37
#